data_AF-A0A964LF72-F1
#
_entry.id   AF-A0A964LF72-F1
#
_cell.length_a   1.000
_cell.length_b   1.000
_cell.length_c   1.000
_cell.angle_alpha   90.00
_cell.angle_beta   90.00
_cell.angle_gamma   90.00
#
_symmetry.space_group_name_H-M   'P 1'
#
loop_
_entity.id
_entity.type
_entity.pdbx_description
1 polymer ?
#
loop_
_entity_poly.entity_id
_entity_poly.type
_entity_poly.pdbx_seq_one_letter_code
_entity_poly.pdbx_strand_id
1 'polypeptide(L)' 'MEGEVPKRIDRYLYNGQYIEAMLFPRKGKTDSAVTADRKMTPVVVINGKLAGWGWDYWDSTATANHIEVAPK' A
#
# COMPACT_ATOMS: atom_id res chain seq x y z
N MET A 1 13.56 1.23 13.62
CA MET A 1 12.34 0.56 13.16
C MET A 1 12.73 -0.85 12.75
N GLU A 2 12.90 -1.75 13.72
CA GLU A 2 12.97 -3.18 13.44
C GLU A 2 11.52 -3.70 13.31
N GLY A 3 11.23 -4.37 12.20
CA GLY A 3 10.34 -5.53 12.21
C GLY A 3 8.84 -5.35 12.05
N GLU A 4 8.30 -4.23 11.55
CA GLU A 4 6.93 -4.28 11.00
C GLU A 4 7.01 -4.87 9.59
N VAL A 5 6.44 -6.06 9.41
CA VAL A 5 6.29 -6.73 8.12
C VAL A 5 4.94 -6.29 7.55
N PRO A 6 4.85 -5.92 6.26
CA PRO A 6 3.57 -5.60 5.67
C PRO A 6 2.64 -6.81 5.70
N LYS A 7 1.37 -6.59 6.03
CA LYS A 7 0.34 -7.64 6.02
C LYS A 7 0.02 -8.09 4.60
N ARG A 8 0.15 -7.18 3.63
CA ARG A 8 0.00 -7.45 2.19
C ARG A 8 0.96 -6.59 1.39
N ILE A 9 1.50 -7.15 0.32
CA ILE A 9 2.30 -6.41 -0.67
C ILE A 9 1.63 -6.63 -2.02
N ASP A 10 1.09 -5.56 -2.59
CA ASP A 10 0.55 -5.57 -3.94
C ASP A 10 1.61 -5.02 -4.91
N ARG A 11 1.95 -5.78 -5.95
CA ARG A 11 3.04 -5.49 -6.89
C ARG A 11 2.49 -5.28 -8.29
N TYR A 12 2.92 -4.22 -8.95
CA TYR A 12 2.45 -3.82 -10.26
C TYR A 12 3.63 -3.45 -11.15
N LEU A 13 3.53 -3.79 -12.45
CA LEU A 13 4.42 -3.28 -13.48
C LEU A 13 3.56 -2.50 -14.48
N TYR A 14 3.66 -1.18 -14.45
CA TYR A 14 2.84 -0.30 -15.29
C TYR A 14 3.72 0.74 -15.98
N ASN A 15 3.61 0.87 -17.31
CA ASN A 15 4.43 1.79 -18.11
C ASN A 15 5.95 1.72 -17.83
N GLY A 16 6.48 0.52 -17.56
CA GLY A 16 7.89 0.33 -17.22
C GLY A 16 8.29 0.77 -15.80
N GLN A 17 7.33 1.19 -14.97
CA GLN A 17 7.53 1.45 -13.56
C GLN A 17 7.08 0.25 -12.72
N TYR A 18 7.96 -0.21 -11.85
CA TYR A 18 7.65 -1.24 -10.86
C TYR A 18 7.15 -0.58 -9.58
N ILE A 19 5.90 -0.83 -9.23
CA ILE A 19 5.20 -0.19 -8.10
C ILE A 19 4.87 -1.27 -7.08
N GLU A 20 5.20 -1.01 -5.81
CA GLU A 20 4.85 -1.88 -4.68
C GLU A 20 4.05 -1.08 -3.67
N ALA A 21 2.82 -1.51 -3.39
CA ALA A 21 2.00 -1.01 -2.31
C ALA A 21 2.04 -1.98 -1.13
N MET A 22 2.79 -1.61 -0.10
CA MET A 22 2.98 -2.38 1.12
C MET A 22 1.97 -1.92 2.18
N LEU A 23 1.03 -2.77 2.56
CA LEU A 23 -0.04 -2.44 3.49
C LEU A 23 0.32 -2.88 4.91
N PHE A 24 0.47 -1.89 5.80
CA PHE A 24 0.83 -2.10 7.20
C PHE A 24 -0.38 -1.95 8.11
N PRO A 25 -0.59 -2.86 9.08
CA PRO A 25 -1.61 -2.66 10.11
C PRO A 25 -1.28 -1.42 10.95
N ARG A 26 -2.29 -0.64 11.35
CA ARG A 26 -2.08 0.49 12.27
C ARG A 26 -1.77 -0.05 13.67
N LYS A 27 -0.76 0.52 14.33
CA LYS A 27 -0.36 0.15 15.70
C LYS A 27 -1.55 0.17 16.67
N GLY A 28 -1.67 -0.89 17.48
CA GLY A 28 -2.72 -1.03 18.50
C GLY A 28 -4.08 -1.55 17.99
N LYS A 29 -4.21 -1.88 16.69
CA LYS A 29 -5.39 -2.56 16.15
C LYS A 29 -5.04 -4.04 15.97
N THR A 30 -5.45 -4.86 16.93
CA THR A 30 -5.25 -6.32 16.92
C THR A 30 -5.82 -6.94 15.65
N ASP A 31 -5.07 -7.90 15.09
CA ASP A 31 -5.43 -8.71 13.94
C ASP A 31 -6.81 -9.34 14.07
N SER A 32 -7.83 -8.66 13.55
CA SER A 32 -8.93 -9.41 12.97
C SER A 32 -8.44 -9.99 11.65
N ALA A 33 -8.75 -11.26 11.41
CA ALA A 33 -8.42 -11.96 10.16
C ALA A 33 -8.92 -11.21 8.91
N VAL A 34 -9.86 -10.27 9.08
CA VAL A 34 -10.42 -9.38 8.07
C VAL A 34 -10.21 -7.92 8.46
N THR A 35 -8.96 -7.44 8.46
CA THR A 35 -8.71 -5.99 8.49
C THR A 35 -9.01 -5.45 7.10
N ALA A 36 -10.15 -4.78 6.92
CA ALA A 36 -10.45 -4.09 5.66
C ALA A 36 -9.29 -3.18 5.26
N ASP A 37 -8.91 -3.18 3.98
CA ASP A 37 -7.69 -2.51 3.49
C ASP A 37 -7.56 -1.08 4.00
N ARG A 38 -8.65 -0.31 3.99
CA ARG A 38 -8.69 1.09 4.45
C ARG A 38 -8.32 1.30 5.93
N LYS A 39 -8.27 0.24 6.74
CA LYS A 39 -7.76 0.29 8.13
C LYS A 39 -6.24 0.11 8.23
N MET A 40 -5.58 -0.26 7.15
CA MET A 40 -4.13 -0.32 7.02
C MET A 40 -3.58 1.01 6.53
N THR A 41 -2.26 1.14 6.55
CA THR A 41 -1.51 2.28 6.01
C THR A 41 -0.64 1.76 4.86
N PRO A 42 -0.91 2.16 3.60
CA PRO A 42 -0.04 1.81 2.48
C PRO A 42 1.27 2.60 2.54
N VAL A 43 2.35 1.93 2.18
CA VAL A 43 3.65 2.50 1.86
C VAL A 43 3.92 2.16 0.40
N VAL A 44 4.15 3.17 -0.42
CA VAL A 44 4.29 3.03 -1.87
C VAL A 44 5.75 3.18 -2.24
N VAL A 45 6.29 2.15 -2.89
CA VAL A 45 7.64 2.10 -3.44
C VAL A 45 7.53 2.08 -4.95
N ILE A 46 8.29 2.93 -5.65
CA ILE A 46 8.34 2.97 -7.10
C ILE A 46 9.80 2.78 -7.53
N ASN A 47 10.06 1.78 -8.37
CA ASN A 47 11.38 1.41 -8.86
C ASN A 47 12.41 1.22 -7.73
N GLY A 48 11.98 0.55 -6.65
CA GLY A 48 12.81 0.28 -5.47
C GLY A 48 13.07 1.49 -4.57
N LYS A 49 12.44 2.64 -4.83
CA LYS A 49 12.57 3.85 -4.01
C LYS A 49 11.26 4.18 -3.32
N LEU A 50 11.33 4.58 -2.06
CA LEU A 50 10.15 5.06 -1.35
C LEU A 50 9.59 6.31 -2.06
N ALA A 51 8.32 6.23 -2.47
CA ALA A 51 7.65 7.27 -3.23
C ALA A 51 6.66 8.07 -2.37
N GLY A 52 5.97 7.40 -1.45
CA GLY A 52 5.03 8.06 -0.53
C GLY A 52 4.31 7.09 0.40
N TRP A 53 3.53 7.63 1.34
CA TRP A 53 2.77 6.88 2.34
C TRP A 53 1.31 7.32 2.40
N GLY A 54 0.44 6.45 2.90
CA GLY A 54 -0.96 6.75 3.18
C GLY A 54 -1.89 6.59 1.97
N TRP A 55 -3.18 6.51 2.28
CA TRP A 55 -4.22 6.23 1.28
C TRP A 55 -4.35 7.31 0.23
N ASP A 56 -4.16 8.59 0.58
CA ASP A 56 -4.25 9.67 -0.42
C ASP A 56 -3.16 9.55 -1.49
N TYR A 57 -1.93 9.20 -1.09
CA TYR A 57 -0.84 8.97 -2.04
C TYR A 57 -1.10 7.72 -2.88
N TRP A 58 -1.54 6.63 -2.24
CA TRP A 58 -1.83 5.38 -2.94
C TRP A 58 -2.99 5.52 -3.92
N ASP A 59 -4.09 6.17 -3.53
CA ASP A 59 -5.25 6.41 -4.40
C ASP A 59 -4.86 7.26 -5.62
N SER A 60 -4.03 8.30 -5.43
CA SER A 60 -3.52 9.13 -6.52
C SER A 60 -2.64 8.32 -7.48
N THR A 61 -1.70 7.53 -6.94
CA THR A 61 -0.82 6.67 -7.73
C THR A 61 -1.61 5.61 -8.50
N ALA A 62 -2.57 4.97 -7.84
CA ALA A 62 -3.41 3.95 -8.43
C ALA A 62 -4.28 4.54 -9.55
N THR A 63 -4.88 5.70 -9.32
CA THR A 63 -5.67 6.42 -10.35
C THR A 63 -4.82 6.76 -11.56
N ALA A 64 -3.60 7.29 -11.35
CA ALA A 64 -2.67 7.63 -12.43
C ALA A 64 -2.20 6.42 -13.27
N ASN A 65 -2.29 5.21 -12.71
CA ASN A 65 -1.84 3.97 -13.34
C ASN A 65 -3.00 2.99 -13.62
N HIS A 66 -4.26 3.44 -13.52
CA HIS A 66 -5.45 2.60 -13.71
C HIS A 66 -5.45 1.29 -12.87
N ILE A 67 -4.90 1.36 -11.66
CA ILE A 67 -4.88 0.25 -10.71
C ILE A 67 -6.17 0.27 -9.91
N GLU A 68 -6.90 -0.84 -9.88
CA GLU A 68 -8.08 -0.99 -9.04
C GLU A 68 -7.66 -1.13 -7.57
N VAL A 69 -8.28 -0.32 -6.70
CA VAL A 69 -8.01 -0.32 -5.26
C VAL A 69 -9.31 -0.44 -4.47
N ALA A 70 -9.20 -0.89 -3.22
CA ALA A 70 -10.33 -0.98 -2.32
C ALA A 70 -11.10 0.35 -2.26
N PRO A 71 -12.45 0.34 -2.27
CA PRO A 71 -13.24 1.57 -2.20
C PRO A 71 -12.95 2.35 -0.91
N LYS A 72 -13.23 3.65 -0.93
CA LYS A 72 -13.12 4.54 0.24
C LYS A 72 -14.19 4.22 1.28
#